data_AF-A0A919NEX1-F1
#
_entry.id   AF-A0A919NEX1-F1
#
_cell.length_a   1.000
_cell.length_b   1.000
_cell.length_c   1.000
_cell.angle_alpha   90.00
_cell.angle_beta   90.00
_cell.angle_gamma   90.00
#
_symmetry.space_group_name_H-M   'P 1'
#
loop_
_entity.id
_entity.type
_entity.pdbx_description
1 polymer ?
#
loop_
_entity_poly.entity_id
_entity_poly.type
_entity_poly.pdbx_seq_one_letter_code
_entity_poly.pdbx_strand_id
1 'polypeptide(L)'
;MQVIHARATAAVGEVLRNRMVTPLFQPIVDLSSGLVVGLEALARGPAGTELEFPDQLFAAAREAGLLAELDMLCFERALECTVAAPVPPPLLFINAEPAVLDQPVSSRVIEMVGNGLPFRYILEYTERALPTSPGVLVHLAGFVHEFGNGIALDDVGVDPMSLAFLPVLEPEVIKLDMSLLRDPDTEHTQSVCTVVAAEARRTGAVVLAEGVETEDDLVTARRLGARWGQGWLFGRPAPMGQVEHRFDPAAATRVPPPRPGFHQAGGTPFQVAAGHGPVVSGSAAQVTAALARLRNLVTADSHAVVVMSAAETGVPALTGLLADATARTRSVIVLDDPVPGESAVAVIAPAYGSAALCVESASGRLVFLDHLPAVADVARVLLNRLGPGRLADVVISGASDTG
;
A
#
# COMPACT_ATOMS: atom_id res chain seq x y z
N MET A 1 18.98 -15.08 24.40
CA MET A 1 17.75 -14.36 24.03
C MET A 1 17.57 -13.07 24.83
N GLN A 2 17.37 -13.10 26.16
CA GLN A 2 17.17 -11.86 26.96
C GLN A 2 18.33 -10.84 26.91
N VAL A 3 19.59 -11.29 26.89
CA VAL A 3 20.76 -10.39 26.82
C VAL A 3 20.92 -9.72 25.44
N ILE A 4 20.51 -10.42 24.36
CA ILE A 4 20.56 -9.90 22.99
C ILE A 4 19.46 -8.83 22.83
N HIS A 5 18.24 -9.15 23.27
CA HIS A 5 17.12 -8.22 23.27
C HIS A 5 17.42 -6.93 24.06
N ALA A 6 17.98 -7.05 25.27
CA ALA A 6 18.35 -5.87 26.08
C ALA A 6 19.43 -4.98 25.41
N ARG A 7 20.35 -5.58 24.65
CA ARG A 7 21.37 -4.83 23.88
C ARG A 7 20.76 -4.11 22.68
N ALA A 8 19.89 -4.79 21.93
CA ALA A 8 19.17 -4.18 20.80
C ALA A 8 18.31 -2.99 21.26
N THR A 9 17.53 -3.16 22.34
CA THR A 9 16.73 -2.07 22.92
C THR A 9 17.58 -0.87 23.37
N ALA A 10 18.75 -1.11 23.98
CA ALA A 10 19.63 -0.03 24.41
C ALA A 10 20.20 0.76 23.23
N ALA A 11 20.67 0.06 22.18
CA ALA A 11 21.27 0.67 20.99
C ALA A 11 20.24 1.46 20.16
N VAL A 12 19.08 0.86 19.84
CA VAL A 12 18.00 1.56 19.13
C VAL A 12 17.44 2.70 19.98
N GLY A 13 17.29 2.51 21.28
CA GLY A 13 16.88 3.57 22.19
C GLY A 13 17.86 4.76 22.20
N GLU A 14 19.16 4.53 22.01
CA GLU A 14 20.13 5.62 21.84
C GLU A 14 19.95 6.35 20.52
N VAL A 15 19.76 5.62 19.41
CA VAL A 15 19.46 6.20 18.09
C VAL A 15 18.23 7.11 18.17
N LEU A 16 17.17 6.66 18.82
CA LEU A 16 15.94 7.44 18.99
C LEU A 16 16.15 8.69 19.86
N ARG A 17 16.73 8.52 21.06
CA ARG A 17 16.95 9.63 22.01
C ARG A 17 17.83 10.74 21.42
N ASN A 18 18.85 10.35 20.66
CA ASN A 18 19.82 11.26 20.06
C ASN A 18 19.47 11.62 18.60
N ARG A 19 18.33 11.15 18.07
CA ARG A 19 17.87 11.36 16.69
C ARG A 19 18.93 11.01 15.63
N MET A 20 19.68 9.92 15.83
CA MET A 20 20.83 9.54 15.00
C MET A 20 20.44 8.80 13.71
N VAL A 21 19.41 9.32 13.02
CA VAL A 21 19.02 8.89 11.68
C VAL A 21 19.34 10.00 10.70
N THR A 22 20.09 9.64 9.66
CA THR A 22 20.47 10.54 8.56
C THR A 22 19.93 9.99 7.25
N PRO A 23 18.98 10.68 6.59
CA PRO A 23 18.51 10.26 5.28
C PRO A 23 19.58 10.54 4.22
N LEU A 24 19.83 9.54 3.38
CA LEU A 24 20.41 9.72 2.06
C LEU A 24 19.28 9.84 1.04
N PHE A 25 19.55 10.47 -0.09
CA PHE A 25 18.57 10.75 -1.12
C PHE A 25 19.02 10.13 -2.43
N GLN A 26 18.13 9.35 -3.06
CA GLN A 26 18.40 8.74 -4.36
C GLN A 26 17.49 9.35 -5.44
N PRO A 27 18.02 9.74 -6.61
CA PRO A 27 17.23 10.38 -7.65
C PRO A 27 16.28 9.40 -8.35
N ILE A 28 15.06 9.88 -8.58
CA ILE A 28 14.07 9.27 -9.46
C ILE A 28 13.97 10.13 -10.71
N VAL A 29 14.06 9.51 -11.89
CA VAL A 29 14.25 10.21 -13.16
C VAL A 29 13.09 9.90 -14.13
N ASP A 30 12.63 10.91 -14.86
CA ASP A 30 11.74 10.71 -15.99
C ASP A 30 12.53 10.08 -17.15
N LEU A 31 12.17 8.86 -17.53
CA LEU A 31 12.92 8.07 -18.51
C LEU A 31 12.87 8.67 -19.91
N SER A 32 11.96 9.62 -20.20
CA SER A 32 11.89 10.28 -21.49
C SER A 32 12.78 11.52 -21.57
N SER A 33 12.81 12.33 -20.50
CA SER A 33 13.52 13.62 -20.48
C SER A 33 14.90 13.56 -19.83
N GLY A 34 15.16 12.53 -19.01
CA GLY A 34 16.35 12.44 -18.17
C GLY A 34 16.37 13.42 -16.99
N LEU A 35 15.26 14.14 -16.74
CA LEU A 35 15.15 15.08 -15.63
C LEU A 35 14.75 14.38 -14.33
N VAL A 36 15.27 14.86 -13.20
CA VAL A 36 14.94 14.33 -11.88
C VAL A 36 13.53 14.76 -11.49
N VAL A 37 12.63 13.81 -11.25
CA VAL A 37 11.23 14.07 -10.86
C VAL A 37 11.02 14.04 -9.35
N GLY A 38 11.95 13.45 -8.60
CA GLY A 38 11.85 13.34 -7.17
C GLY A 38 13.09 12.68 -6.58
N LEU A 39 13.10 12.62 -5.24
CA LEU A 39 14.12 11.91 -4.49
C LEU A 39 13.44 10.93 -3.53
N GLU A 40 13.99 9.74 -3.38
CA GLU A 40 13.63 8.83 -2.30
C GLU A 40 14.55 9.03 -1.10
N ALA A 41 13.97 9.15 0.09
CA ALA A 41 14.70 9.26 1.34
C ALA A 41 14.99 7.87 1.94
N LEU A 42 16.27 7.50 1.97
CA LEU A 42 16.77 6.23 2.46
C LEU A 42 17.47 6.41 3.80
N ALA A 43 16.89 5.85 4.86
CA ALA A 43 17.41 5.98 6.22
C ALA A 43 18.81 5.35 6.36
N ARG A 44 19.69 6.03 7.10
CA ARG A 44 20.95 5.48 7.63
C ARG A 44 21.02 5.76 9.13
N GLY A 45 21.41 4.75 9.90
CA GLY A 45 21.71 4.94 11.31
C GLY A 45 23.11 5.54 11.52
N PRO A 46 23.67 5.43 12.74
CA PRO A 46 24.97 5.99 13.05
C PRO A 46 26.09 5.35 12.21
N ALA A 47 26.87 6.20 11.52
CA ALA A 47 27.97 5.75 10.66
C ALA A 47 29.05 4.98 11.44
N GLY A 48 29.57 3.91 10.84
CA GLY A 48 30.58 3.04 11.42
C GLY A 48 30.03 2.06 12.47
N THR A 49 28.71 1.94 12.62
CA THR A 49 28.07 0.98 13.53
C THR A 49 27.35 -0.13 12.78
N GLU A 50 27.01 -1.23 13.45
CA GLU A 50 26.17 -2.29 12.89
C GLU A 50 24.79 -1.75 12.43
N LEU A 51 24.32 -0.66 13.06
CA LEU A 51 23.03 -0.05 12.73
C LEU A 51 23.12 1.01 11.61
N GLU A 52 24.25 1.13 10.91
CA GLU A 52 24.39 2.12 9.83
C GLU A 52 23.40 1.89 8.69
N PHE A 53 23.20 0.63 8.31
CA PHE A 53 22.34 0.25 7.19
C PHE A 53 20.90 -0.07 7.64
N PRO A 54 19.89 0.23 6.80
CA PRO A 54 18.49 0.10 7.16
C PRO A 54 18.11 -1.32 7.58
N ASP A 55 18.58 -2.36 6.88
CA ASP A 55 18.23 -3.75 7.19
C ASP A 55 18.51 -4.11 8.65
N GLN A 56 19.72 -3.81 9.15
CA GLN A 56 20.12 -4.11 10.52
C GLN A 56 19.44 -3.17 11.52
N LEU A 57 19.28 -1.90 11.17
CA LEU A 57 18.61 -0.90 12.01
C LEU A 57 17.14 -1.24 12.27
N PHE A 58 16.38 -1.56 11.21
CA PHE A 58 14.97 -1.92 11.29
C PHE A 58 14.76 -3.31 11.91
N ALA A 59 15.65 -4.27 11.64
CA ALA A 59 15.64 -5.56 12.34
C ALA A 59 15.81 -5.38 13.86
N ALA A 60 16.81 -4.60 14.28
CA ALA A 60 17.04 -4.32 15.70
C ALA A 60 15.85 -3.58 16.34
N ALA A 61 15.24 -2.63 15.63
CA ALA A 61 14.06 -1.92 16.12
C ALA A 61 12.83 -2.83 16.28
N ARG A 62 12.62 -3.76 15.34
CA ARG A 62 11.57 -4.78 15.42
C ARG A 62 11.79 -5.71 16.62
N GLU A 63 13.02 -6.18 16.81
CA GLU A 63 13.38 -6.99 17.98
C GLU A 63 13.18 -6.23 19.29
N ALA A 64 13.41 -4.92 19.31
CA ALA A 64 13.26 -4.06 20.49
C ALA A 64 11.82 -3.58 20.74
N GLY A 65 10.87 -3.82 19.83
CA GLY A 65 9.52 -3.26 19.89
C GLY A 65 9.47 -1.74 19.70
N LEU A 66 10.45 -1.17 18.99
CA LEU A 66 10.63 0.28 18.77
C LEU A 66 10.55 0.66 17.28
N LEU A 67 9.96 -0.21 16.45
CA LEU A 67 9.86 -0.04 15.01
C LEU A 67 9.04 1.21 14.63
N ALA A 68 7.94 1.43 15.36
CA ALA A 68 7.04 2.56 15.14
C ALA A 68 7.74 3.91 15.34
N GLU A 69 8.48 4.01 16.44
CA GLU A 69 9.25 5.20 16.82
C GLU A 69 10.40 5.47 15.86
N LEU A 70 11.06 4.41 15.37
CA LEU A 70 12.15 4.52 14.41
C LEU A 70 11.66 5.06 13.06
N ASP A 71 10.59 4.49 12.50
CA ASP A 71 10.08 4.95 11.20
C ASP A 71 9.54 6.38 11.28
N MET A 72 8.85 6.73 12.37
CA MET A 72 8.39 8.10 12.59
C MET A 72 9.57 9.07 12.65
N LEU A 73 10.69 8.67 13.27
CA LEU A 73 11.93 9.42 13.22
C LEU A 73 12.48 9.51 11.79
N CYS A 74 12.47 8.42 11.01
CA CYS A 74 12.88 8.45 9.60
C CYS A 74 12.05 9.46 8.80
N PHE A 75 10.73 9.45 8.96
CA PHE A 75 9.82 10.39 8.30
C PHE A 75 10.11 11.85 8.72
N GLU A 76 10.22 12.12 10.02
CA GLU A 76 10.58 13.45 10.52
C GLU A 76 11.90 13.95 9.93
N ARG A 77 12.93 13.10 9.93
CA ARG A 77 14.27 13.46 9.43
C ARG A 77 14.26 13.69 7.92
N ALA A 78 13.52 12.89 7.16
CA ALA A 78 13.35 13.09 5.72
C ALA A 78 12.71 14.45 5.40
N LEU A 79 11.62 14.80 6.09
CA LEU A 79 10.97 16.11 5.93
C LEU A 79 11.87 17.26 6.35
N GLU A 80 12.51 17.19 7.52
CA GLU A 80 13.41 18.23 8.03
C GLU A 80 14.57 18.52 7.07
N CYS A 81 15.24 17.47 6.59
CA CYS A 81 16.34 17.61 5.65
C CYS A 81 15.88 18.20 4.31
N THR A 82 14.67 17.88 3.87
CA THR A 82 14.13 18.37 2.61
C THR A 82 13.65 19.82 2.70
N VAL A 83 12.98 20.19 3.80
CA VAL A 83 12.58 21.59 4.07
C VAL A 83 13.80 22.51 4.20
N ALA A 84 14.89 22.01 4.78
CA ALA A 84 16.14 22.77 4.92
C ALA A 84 16.96 22.85 3.62
N ALA A 85 16.56 22.14 2.56
CA ALA A 85 17.29 22.15 1.29
C ALA A 85 17.14 23.51 0.59
N PRO A 86 18.22 24.09 0.01
CA PRO A 86 18.11 25.33 -0.75
C PRO A 86 17.15 25.24 -1.95
N VAL A 87 17.09 24.06 -2.56
CA VAL A 87 16.18 23.72 -3.65
C VAL A 87 15.58 22.34 -3.34
N PRO A 88 14.38 22.27 -2.75
CA PRO A 88 13.73 20.99 -2.48
C PRO A 88 13.31 20.32 -3.79
N PRO A 89 13.24 18.97 -3.83
CA PRO A 89 12.71 18.25 -4.97
C PRO A 89 11.19 18.48 -5.08
N PRO A 90 10.61 18.36 -6.28
CA PRO A 90 9.16 18.47 -6.43
C PRO A 90 8.39 17.31 -5.78
N LEU A 91 8.99 16.12 -5.74
CA LEU A 91 8.46 14.92 -5.09
C LEU A 91 9.51 14.35 -4.12
N LEU A 92 9.06 14.01 -2.91
CA LEU A 92 9.85 13.31 -1.90
C LEU A 92 9.20 11.96 -1.59
N PHE A 93 9.88 10.86 -1.86
CA PHE A 93 9.41 9.52 -1.54
C PHE A 93 9.96 9.08 -0.19
N ILE A 94 9.10 8.50 0.64
CA ILE A 94 9.42 8.12 2.02
C ILE A 94 8.80 6.77 2.32
N ASN A 95 9.64 5.82 2.71
CA ASN A 95 9.20 4.50 3.17
C ASN A 95 8.31 4.62 4.42
N ALA A 96 7.26 3.80 4.50
CA ALA A 96 6.38 3.72 5.65
C ALA A 96 6.20 2.26 6.10
N GLU A 97 6.59 1.96 7.34
CA GLU A 97 6.40 0.64 7.94
C GLU A 97 4.99 0.49 8.54
N PRO A 98 4.29 -0.65 8.34
CA PRO A 98 2.93 -0.86 8.83
C PRO A 98 2.77 -0.70 10.36
N ALA A 99 3.80 -1.04 11.15
CA ALA A 99 3.75 -0.95 12.62
C ALA A 99 3.62 0.48 13.16
N VAL A 100 3.96 1.46 12.33
CA VAL A 100 3.97 2.90 12.65
C VAL A 100 2.58 3.48 12.47
N LEU A 101 1.81 2.84 11.61
CA LEU A 101 0.52 3.31 11.17
C LEU A 101 -0.58 3.08 12.22
N ASP A 102 -0.27 2.36 13.30
CA ASP A 102 -1.10 2.25 14.50
C ASP A 102 -0.82 3.35 15.54
N GLN A 103 0.27 4.12 15.39
CA GLN A 103 0.60 5.21 16.29
C GLN A 103 0.11 6.55 15.73
N PRO A 104 -0.30 7.51 16.59
CA PRO A 104 -0.60 8.85 16.14
C PRO A 104 0.59 9.46 15.40
N VAL A 105 0.32 10.11 14.27
CA VAL A 105 1.35 10.88 13.54
C VAL A 105 1.98 11.89 14.49
N SER A 106 3.31 11.99 14.46
CA SER A 106 4.06 12.93 15.30
C SER A 106 3.52 14.36 15.15
N SER A 107 3.37 15.06 16.27
CA SER A 107 2.96 16.48 16.27
C SER A 107 3.89 17.35 15.42
N ARG A 108 5.16 16.96 15.30
CA ARG A 108 6.15 17.65 14.48
C ARG A 108 5.88 17.48 12.98
N VAL A 109 5.50 16.27 12.55
CA VAL A 109 5.07 16.02 11.17
C VAL A 109 3.79 16.80 10.89
N ILE A 110 2.80 16.74 11.78
CA ILE A 110 1.54 17.50 11.66
C ILE A 110 1.82 19.00 11.53
N GLU A 111 2.72 19.55 12.34
CA GLU A 111 3.11 20.96 12.28
C GLU A 111 3.78 21.32 10.94
N MET A 112 4.77 20.53 10.50
CA MET A 112 5.45 20.77 9.21
C MET A 112 4.48 20.71 8.02
N VAL A 113 3.61 19.70 8.00
CA VAL A 113 2.63 19.51 6.93
C VAL A 113 1.56 20.61 6.98
N GLY A 114 1.07 20.95 8.18
CA GLY A 114 0.07 22.01 8.39
C GLY A 114 0.57 23.42 8.04
N ASN A 115 1.87 23.67 8.15
CA ASN A 115 2.50 24.91 7.70
C ASN A 115 2.64 25.01 6.17
N GLY A 116 2.36 23.92 5.44
CA GLY A 116 2.52 23.82 4.00
C GLY A 116 3.95 23.46 3.60
N LEU A 117 4.10 22.32 2.92
CA LEU A 117 5.38 21.90 2.35
C LEU A 117 5.56 22.49 0.94
N PRO A 118 6.78 22.89 0.56
CA PRO A 118 7.07 23.37 -0.80
C PRO A 118 7.17 22.24 -1.84
N PHE A 119 6.88 21.00 -1.44
CA PHE A 119 6.94 19.78 -2.24
C PHE A 119 5.80 18.84 -1.85
N ARG A 120 5.49 17.87 -2.70
CA ARG A 120 4.59 16.75 -2.32
C ARG A 120 5.43 15.60 -1.81
N TYR A 121 5.05 15.00 -0.70
CA TYR A 121 5.61 13.70 -0.31
C TYR A 121 4.73 12.56 -0.83
N ILE A 122 5.37 11.41 -1.09
CA ILE A 122 4.74 10.17 -1.49
C ILE A 122 5.15 9.11 -0.46
N LEU A 123 4.19 8.54 0.28
CA LEU A 123 4.50 7.45 1.21
C LEU A 123 4.52 6.13 0.45
N GLU A 124 5.60 5.37 0.62
CA GLU A 124 5.80 4.09 -0.04
C GLU A 124 5.35 2.97 0.89
N TYR A 125 4.36 2.20 0.44
CA TYR A 125 3.88 1.02 1.14
C TYR A 125 4.55 -0.21 0.55
N THR A 126 5.27 -0.95 1.38
CA THR A 126 5.81 -2.25 0.96
C THR A 126 4.68 -3.27 0.84
N GLU A 127 4.80 -4.21 -0.09
CA GLU A 127 3.85 -5.31 -0.25
C GLU A 127 3.65 -6.13 1.04
N ARG A 128 4.69 -6.22 1.89
CA ARG A 128 4.67 -6.96 3.17
C ARG A 128 3.70 -6.34 4.18
N ALA A 129 3.37 -5.06 4.00
CA ALA A 129 2.40 -4.35 4.84
C ALA A 129 0.94 -4.70 4.50
N LEU A 130 0.69 -5.15 3.27
CA LEU A 130 -0.67 -5.36 2.77
C LEU A 130 -1.44 -6.44 3.52
N PRO A 131 -0.87 -7.62 3.81
CA PRO A 131 -1.60 -8.64 4.56
C PRO A 131 -1.82 -8.20 5.99
N THR A 132 -0.79 -7.63 6.64
CA THR A 132 -0.79 -7.40 8.10
C THR A 132 -1.73 -6.28 8.52
N SER A 133 -1.81 -5.18 7.75
CA SER A 133 -2.49 -3.97 8.21
C SER A 133 -3.30 -3.25 7.10
N PRO A 134 -4.16 -3.95 6.34
CA PRO A 134 -4.80 -3.40 5.15
C PRO A 134 -5.73 -2.21 5.44
N GLY A 135 -6.51 -2.25 6.53
CA GLY A 135 -7.38 -1.12 6.91
C GLY A 135 -6.60 0.13 7.29
N VAL A 136 -5.49 -0.07 7.99
CA VAL A 136 -4.61 0.99 8.42
C VAL A 136 -3.95 1.69 7.22
N LEU A 137 -3.53 0.94 6.20
CA LEU A 137 -3.01 1.51 4.95
C LEU A 137 -4.03 2.37 4.21
N VAL A 138 -5.30 1.97 4.19
CA VAL A 138 -6.39 2.76 3.61
C VAL A 138 -6.61 4.04 4.42
N HIS A 139 -6.65 3.97 5.75
CA HIS A 139 -6.77 5.15 6.61
C HIS A 139 -5.63 6.15 6.41
N LEU A 140 -4.40 5.65 6.37
CA LEU A 140 -3.23 6.51 6.13
C LEU A 140 -3.28 7.14 4.74
N ALA A 141 -3.67 6.39 3.72
CA ALA A 141 -3.85 6.96 2.38
C ALA A 141 -4.85 8.13 2.40
N GLY A 142 -5.94 7.99 3.16
CA GLY A 142 -6.89 9.08 3.39
C GLY A 142 -6.25 10.31 4.05
N PHE A 143 -5.52 10.11 5.14
CA PHE A 143 -4.80 11.20 5.83
C PHE A 143 -3.81 11.91 4.90
N VAL A 144 -2.99 11.15 4.16
CA VAL A 144 -2.00 11.70 3.24
C VAL A 144 -2.64 12.53 2.13
N HIS A 145 -3.77 12.05 1.58
CA HIS A 145 -4.53 12.77 0.56
C HIS A 145 -5.18 14.06 1.09
N GLU A 146 -5.64 14.11 2.34
CA GLU A 146 -6.18 15.34 2.95
C GLU A 146 -5.17 16.50 2.94
N PHE A 147 -3.88 16.19 3.09
CA PHE A 147 -2.81 17.19 3.07
C PHE A 147 -2.19 17.42 1.68
N GLY A 148 -2.80 16.87 0.63
CA GLY A 148 -2.39 17.10 -0.75
C GLY A 148 -1.22 16.23 -1.24
N ASN A 149 -0.88 15.18 -0.49
CA ASN A 149 0.22 14.27 -0.76
C ASN A 149 -0.28 12.98 -1.41
N GLY A 150 0.58 12.00 -1.65
CA GLY A 150 0.18 10.75 -2.31
C GLY A 150 0.80 9.50 -1.71
N ILE A 151 0.44 8.35 -2.27
CA ILE A 151 1.00 7.05 -1.89
C ILE A 151 1.60 6.35 -3.10
N ALA A 152 2.60 5.51 -2.86
CA ALA A 152 3.15 4.56 -3.79
C ALA A 152 2.98 3.15 -3.24
N LEU A 153 2.78 2.19 -4.13
CA LEU A 153 2.93 0.77 -3.78
C LEU A 153 4.28 0.29 -4.27
N ASP A 154 5.08 -0.23 -3.34
CA ASP A 154 6.46 -0.66 -3.57
C ASP A 154 6.58 -2.17 -3.80
N ASP A 155 7.71 -2.58 -4.38
CA ASP A 155 8.06 -3.97 -4.71
C ASP A 155 7.01 -4.71 -5.58
N VAL A 156 6.22 -3.99 -6.38
CA VAL A 156 5.11 -4.62 -7.13
C VAL A 156 5.65 -5.64 -8.11
N GLY A 157 5.16 -6.87 -7.95
CA GLY A 157 5.57 -8.03 -8.73
C GLY A 157 6.35 -9.08 -7.95
N VAL A 158 6.80 -8.81 -6.72
CA VAL A 158 7.43 -9.82 -5.87
C VAL A 158 6.36 -10.72 -5.23
N ASP A 159 5.37 -10.13 -4.56
CA ASP A 159 4.17 -10.83 -4.10
C ASP A 159 2.96 -10.52 -4.99
N PRO A 160 2.28 -11.53 -5.59
CA PRO A 160 1.04 -11.33 -6.33
C PRO A 160 -0.07 -10.61 -5.55
N MET A 161 -0.01 -10.60 -4.21
CA MET A 161 -0.90 -9.84 -3.34
C MET A 161 -0.88 -8.33 -3.59
N SER A 162 0.28 -7.78 -3.98
CA SER A 162 0.42 -6.36 -4.34
C SER A 162 -0.60 -5.95 -5.43
N LEU A 163 -0.83 -6.83 -6.40
CA LEU A 163 -1.76 -6.59 -7.51
C LEU A 163 -3.23 -6.53 -7.07
N ALA A 164 -3.60 -7.31 -6.05
CA ALA A 164 -4.97 -7.35 -5.54
C ALA A 164 -5.35 -6.09 -4.76
N PHE A 165 -4.34 -5.41 -4.19
CA PHE A 165 -4.53 -4.17 -3.43
C PHE A 165 -4.45 -2.91 -4.27
N LEU A 166 -3.85 -2.95 -5.46
CA LEU A 166 -3.83 -1.83 -6.41
C LEU A 166 -5.20 -1.15 -6.58
N PRO A 167 -6.30 -1.85 -6.89
CA PRO A 167 -7.60 -1.20 -7.07
C PRO A 167 -8.20 -0.64 -5.78
N VAL A 168 -7.78 -1.14 -4.61
CA VAL A 168 -8.27 -0.70 -3.30
C VAL A 168 -7.55 0.57 -2.86
N LEU A 169 -6.23 0.60 -2.98
CA LEU A 169 -5.37 1.73 -2.61
C LEU A 169 -5.33 2.81 -3.71
N GLU A 170 -5.46 2.40 -4.97
CA GLU A 170 -5.28 3.24 -6.16
C GLU A 170 -4.07 4.17 -6.07
N PRO A 171 -2.85 3.65 -5.86
CA PRO A 171 -1.72 4.52 -5.58
C PRO A 171 -1.41 5.47 -6.74
N GLU A 172 -0.87 6.63 -6.41
CA GLU A 172 -0.44 7.61 -7.40
C GLU A 172 0.80 7.15 -8.19
N VAL A 173 1.61 6.29 -7.58
CA VAL A 173 2.81 5.68 -8.17
C VAL A 173 2.82 4.18 -7.91
N ILE A 174 3.15 3.40 -8.94
CA ILE A 174 3.33 1.94 -8.84
C ILE A 174 4.81 1.67 -9.12
N LYS A 175 5.55 1.15 -8.14
CA LYS A 175 6.97 0.84 -8.27
C LYS A 175 7.13 -0.64 -8.61
N LEU A 176 7.68 -0.92 -9.78
CA LEU A 176 8.01 -2.25 -10.26
C LEU A 176 9.35 -2.68 -9.67
N ASP A 177 9.36 -3.82 -8.99
CA ASP A 177 10.59 -4.38 -8.42
C ASP A 177 11.63 -4.71 -9.50
N MET A 178 12.91 -4.63 -9.10
CA MET A 178 14.04 -4.91 -9.97
C MET A 178 14.00 -6.33 -10.55
N SER A 179 13.45 -7.33 -9.85
CA SER A 179 13.37 -8.70 -10.37
C SER A 179 12.62 -8.79 -11.70
N LEU A 180 11.62 -7.94 -11.93
CA LEU A 180 10.89 -7.89 -13.20
C LEU A 180 11.75 -7.38 -14.36
N LEU A 181 12.75 -6.53 -14.07
CA LEU A 181 13.73 -6.07 -15.06
C LEU A 181 14.76 -7.16 -15.35
N ARG A 182 15.08 -8.01 -14.36
CA ARG A 182 16.03 -9.12 -14.52
C ARG A 182 15.45 -10.28 -15.32
N ASP A 183 14.15 -10.55 -15.17
CA ASP A 183 13.43 -11.63 -15.85
C ASP A 183 12.21 -11.15 -16.66
N PRO A 184 12.39 -10.30 -17.69
CA PRO A 184 11.29 -9.54 -18.28
C PRO A 184 10.44 -10.33 -19.29
N ASP A 185 10.88 -11.53 -19.68
CA ASP A 185 10.20 -12.39 -20.67
C ASP A 185 9.40 -13.54 -20.02
N THR A 186 9.33 -13.59 -18.68
CA THR A 186 8.56 -14.63 -17.97
C THR A 186 7.06 -14.37 -18.02
N GLU A 187 6.25 -15.43 -17.95
CA GLU A 187 4.79 -15.32 -17.88
C GLU A 187 4.33 -14.48 -16.67
N HIS A 188 5.06 -14.61 -15.55
CA HIS A 188 4.84 -13.82 -14.33
C HIS A 188 4.99 -12.33 -14.60
N THR A 189 6.14 -11.89 -15.14
CA THR A 189 6.37 -10.47 -15.45
C THR A 189 5.34 -9.92 -16.43
N GLN A 190 4.97 -10.69 -17.47
CA GLN A 190 3.96 -10.27 -18.43
C GLN A 190 2.56 -10.13 -17.80
N SER A 191 2.20 -11.03 -16.87
CA SER A 191 0.96 -10.95 -16.11
C SER A 191 0.93 -9.71 -15.22
N VAL A 192 2.00 -9.47 -14.44
CA VAL A 192 2.17 -8.28 -13.59
C VAL A 192 2.03 -7.00 -14.42
N CYS A 193 2.79 -6.88 -15.52
CA CYS A 193 2.72 -5.71 -16.40
C CYS A 193 1.32 -5.51 -17.01
N THR A 194 0.59 -6.59 -17.31
CA THR A 194 -0.78 -6.49 -17.83
C THR A 194 -1.71 -5.86 -16.80
N VAL A 195 -1.65 -6.32 -15.54
CA VAL A 195 -2.47 -5.78 -14.44
C VAL A 195 -2.07 -4.35 -14.13
N VAL A 196 -0.78 -4.06 -13.98
CA VAL A 196 -0.26 -2.71 -13.71
C VAL A 196 -0.62 -1.74 -14.82
N ALA A 197 -0.50 -2.13 -16.09
CA ALA A 197 -0.86 -1.28 -17.22
C ALA A 197 -2.37 -1.03 -17.30
N ALA A 198 -3.20 -2.00 -16.91
CA ALA A 198 -4.65 -1.80 -16.81
C ALA A 198 -4.99 -0.81 -15.70
N GLU A 199 -4.33 -0.94 -14.55
CA GLU A 199 -4.52 -0.05 -13.41
C GLU A 199 -4.05 1.38 -13.72
N ALA A 200 -2.83 1.55 -14.22
CA ALA A 200 -2.28 2.85 -14.60
C ALA A 200 -3.16 3.59 -15.62
N ARG A 201 -3.75 2.87 -16.59
CA ARG A 201 -4.71 3.46 -17.54
C ARG A 201 -6.02 3.90 -16.88
N ARG A 202 -6.45 3.20 -15.84
CA ARG A 202 -7.70 3.45 -15.12
C ARG A 202 -7.59 4.63 -14.16
N THR A 203 -6.48 4.71 -13.42
CA THR A 203 -6.28 5.69 -12.34
C THR A 203 -5.40 6.86 -12.75
N GLY A 204 -4.61 6.71 -13.81
CA GLY A 204 -3.55 7.65 -14.20
C GLY A 204 -2.25 7.48 -13.41
N ALA A 205 -2.13 6.42 -12.59
CA ALA A 205 -0.93 6.14 -11.80
C ALA A 205 0.33 6.11 -12.66
N VAL A 206 1.43 6.62 -12.10
CA VAL A 206 2.73 6.61 -12.77
C VAL A 206 3.46 5.32 -12.45
N VAL A 207 3.89 4.58 -13.48
CA VAL A 207 4.72 3.39 -13.31
C VAL A 207 6.19 3.81 -13.20
N LEU A 208 6.85 3.39 -12.12
CA LEU A 208 8.26 3.59 -11.82
C LEU A 208 8.95 2.23 -11.83
N ALA A 209 10.11 2.11 -12.48
CA ALA A 209 10.94 0.90 -12.43
C ALA A 209 12.14 1.08 -11.51
N GLU A 210 12.33 0.13 -10.59
CA GLU A 210 13.47 0.12 -9.69
C GLU A 210 14.65 -0.68 -10.22
N GLY A 211 15.84 -0.42 -9.65
CA GLY A 211 17.05 -1.17 -9.96
C GLY A 211 17.56 -0.99 -11.40
N VAL A 212 17.34 0.18 -11.99
CA VAL A 212 17.88 0.54 -13.31
C VAL A 212 19.37 0.85 -13.18
N GLU A 213 20.23 -0.12 -13.49
CA GLU A 213 21.69 0.00 -13.31
C GLU A 213 22.45 0.13 -14.64
N THR A 214 21.87 -0.35 -15.73
CA THR A 214 22.47 -0.35 -17.06
C THR A 214 21.54 0.27 -18.11
N GLU A 215 22.09 0.63 -19.27
CA GLU A 215 21.27 1.09 -20.41
C GLU A 215 20.31 0.00 -20.91
N ASP A 216 20.67 -1.28 -20.77
CA ASP A 216 19.78 -2.41 -21.10
C ASP A 216 18.62 -2.51 -20.11
N ASP A 217 18.86 -2.24 -18.82
CA ASP A 217 17.80 -2.11 -17.81
C ASP A 217 16.87 -0.95 -18.15
N LEU A 218 17.40 0.17 -18.62
CA LEU A 218 16.60 1.32 -19.05
C LEU A 218 15.70 0.99 -20.24
N VAL A 219 16.22 0.27 -21.25
CA VAL A 219 15.41 -0.21 -22.37
C VAL A 219 14.30 -1.14 -21.88
N THR A 220 14.63 -2.04 -20.95
CA THR A 220 13.70 -2.99 -20.35
C THR A 220 12.61 -2.29 -19.54
N ALA A 221 12.98 -1.35 -18.67
CA ALA A 221 12.05 -0.54 -17.88
C ALA A 221 11.01 0.16 -18.77
N ARG A 222 11.45 0.81 -19.85
CA ARG A 222 10.55 1.44 -20.83
C ARG A 222 9.63 0.42 -21.51
N ARG A 223 10.14 -0.77 -21.83
CA ARG A 223 9.36 -1.88 -22.43
C ARG A 223 8.28 -2.41 -21.49
N LEU A 224 8.54 -2.44 -20.19
CA LEU A 224 7.58 -2.81 -19.15
C LEU A 224 6.55 -1.70 -18.87
N GLY A 225 6.64 -0.56 -19.55
CA GLY A 225 5.69 0.56 -19.43
C GLY A 225 6.07 1.58 -18.35
N ALA A 226 7.26 1.47 -17.76
CA ALA A 226 7.73 2.44 -16.78
C ALA A 226 7.98 3.81 -17.44
N ARG A 227 7.43 4.84 -16.82
CA ARG A 227 7.67 6.23 -17.19
C ARG A 227 8.84 6.81 -16.41
N TRP A 228 8.95 6.42 -15.15
CA TRP A 228 10.04 6.82 -14.27
C TRP A 228 10.95 5.64 -13.97
N GLY A 229 12.18 5.94 -13.58
CA GLY A 229 13.09 4.92 -13.10
C GLY A 229 14.02 5.42 -12.02
N GLN A 230 14.49 4.48 -11.24
CA GLN A 230 15.42 4.68 -10.15
C GLN A 230 16.48 3.58 -10.18
N GLY A 231 17.72 3.95 -9.90
CA GLY A 231 18.83 3.00 -9.87
C GLY A 231 20.18 3.68 -10.06
N TRP A 232 21.25 2.90 -9.98
CA TRP A 232 22.62 3.43 -9.99
C TRP A 232 23.03 4.05 -11.32
N LEU A 233 22.31 3.76 -12.41
CA LEU A 233 22.50 4.46 -13.69
C LEU A 233 22.28 5.97 -13.54
N PHE A 234 21.35 6.37 -12.68
CA PHE A 234 20.95 7.78 -12.48
C PHE A 234 21.64 8.43 -11.28
N GLY A 235 21.98 7.65 -10.26
CA GLY A 235 22.68 8.14 -9.08
C GLY A 235 22.56 7.17 -7.90
N ARG A 236 23.61 7.14 -7.09
CA ARG A 236 23.60 6.43 -5.82
C ARG A 236 22.96 7.30 -4.72
N PRO A 237 22.44 6.69 -3.63
CA PRO A 237 22.01 7.44 -2.47
C PRO A 237 23.12 8.36 -1.93
N ALA A 238 22.83 9.64 -1.76
CA ALA A 238 23.79 10.65 -1.30
C ALA A 238 23.12 11.69 -0.39
N PRO A 239 23.86 12.43 0.45
CA PRO A 239 23.31 13.56 1.19
C PRO A 239 22.65 14.58 0.25
N MET A 240 21.56 15.24 0.69
CA MET A 240 20.74 16.15 -0.14
C MET A 240 21.58 17.16 -0.95
N GLY A 241 22.60 17.77 -0.34
CA GLY A 241 23.46 18.77 -1.00
C GLY A 241 24.46 18.20 -2.01
N GLN A 242 24.54 16.88 -2.15
CA GLN A 242 25.46 16.16 -3.05
C GLN A 242 24.74 15.41 -4.16
N VAL A 243 23.40 15.40 -4.16
CA VAL A 243 22.64 14.83 -5.28
C VAL A 243 22.73 15.78 -6.47
N GLU A 244 23.39 15.35 -7.54
CA GLU A 244 23.37 16.10 -8.80
C GLU A 244 21.93 16.12 -9.34
N HIS A 245 21.37 17.32 -9.50
CA HIS A 245 19.96 17.45 -9.87
C HIS A 245 19.75 18.51 -10.94
N ARG A 246 18.91 18.16 -11.90
CA ARG A 246 18.10 19.12 -12.65
C ARG A 246 16.66 18.69 -12.49
N PHE A 247 15.98 19.28 -11.53
CA PHE A 247 14.58 18.93 -11.25
C PHE A 247 13.69 19.29 -12.43
N ASP A 248 12.75 18.40 -12.74
CA ASP A 248 11.67 18.68 -13.65
C ASP A 248 10.63 19.57 -12.95
N PRO A 249 10.47 20.84 -13.37
CA PRO A 249 9.55 21.76 -12.70
C PRO A 249 8.07 21.33 -12.82
N ALA A 250 7.75 20.41 -13.73
CA ALA A 250 6.41 19.88 -13.93
C ALA A 250 6.18 18.53 -13.22
N ALA A 251 7.17 17.95 -12.52
CA ALA A 251 7.05 16.62 -11.92
C ALA A 251 5.85 16.48 -10.97
N ALA A 252 5.60 17.46 -10.09
CA ALA A 252 4.49 17.40 -9.13
C ALA A 252 3.11 17.34 -9.81
N THR A 253 2.99 17.89 -11.03
CA THR A 253 1.76 17.89 -11.85
C THR A 253 1.61 16.63 -12.70
N ARG A 254 2.64 15.80 -12.76
CA ARG A 254 2.71 14.57 -13.56
C ARG A 254 2.27 13.32 -12.79
N VAL A 255 2.09 13.45 -11.49
CA VAL A 255 1.43 12.48 -10.60
C VAL A 255 -0.05 12.83 -10.53
N PRO A 256 -0.97 11.86 -10.46
CA PRO A 256 -2.38 12.16 -10.20
C PRO A 256 -2.56 13.11 -9.00
N PRO A 257 -3.57 13.99 -9.06
CA PRO A 257 -3.86 14.86 -7.94
C PRO A 257 -4.28 14.04 -6.72
N PRO A 258 -3.99 14.52 -5.50
CA PRO A 258 -4.50 13.92 -4.28
C PRO A 258 -6.03 13.86 -4.31
N ARG A 259 -6.62 12.86 -3.66
CA ARG A 259 -8.08 12.64 -3.65
C ARG A 259 -8.65 12.69 -2.23
N PRO A 260 -8.79 13.88 -1.62
CA PRO A 260 -9.38 14.03 -0.29
C PRO A 260 -10.74 13.33 -0.18
N GLY A 261 -10.94 12.56 0.89
CA GLY A 261 -12.17 11.82 1.16
C GLY A 261 -12.35 10.52 0.36
N PHE A 262 -11.50 10.21 -0.62
CA PHE A 262 -11.60 8.98 -1.41
C PHE A 262 -11.46 7.72 -0.56
N HIS A 263 -10.51 7.74 0.38
CA HIS A 263 -10.30 6.67 1.36
C HIS A 263 -11.11 6.84 2.64
N GLN A 264 -12.08 7.75 2.70
CA GLN A 264 -12.94 7.94 3.87
C GLN A 264 -14.43 7.88 3.49
N ALA A 265 -14.75 7.11 2.45
CA ALA A 265 -16.09 7.01 1.91
C ALA A 265 -17.12 6.77 3.03
N GLY A 266 -18.05 7.71 3.18
CA GLY A 266 -19.12 7.63 4.16
C GLY A 266 -20.18 6.60 3.76
N GLY A 267 -20.91 6.10 4.76
CA GLY A 267 -22.01 5.17 4.57
C GLY A 267 -21.62 3.71 4.82
N THR A 268 -22.58 2.81 4.56
CA THR A 268 -22.42 1.37 4.74
C THR A 268 -22.01 0.67 3.44
N PRO A 269 -21.44 -0.54 3.49
CA PRO A 269 -21.13 -1.31 2.28
C PRO A 269 -22.34 -1.49 1.36
N PHE A 270 -23.54 -1.68 1.91
CA PHE A 270 -24.75 -1.76 1.11
C PHE A 270 -25.10 -0.44 0.42
N GLN A 271 -25.00 0.69 1.11
CA GLN A 271 -25.27 2.00 0.53
C GLN A 271 -24.32 2.33 -0.62
N VAL A 272 -23.02 2.04 -0.43
CA VAL A 272 -22.02 2.21 -1.50
C VAL A 272 -22.34 1.29 -2.66
N ALA A 273 -22.59 -0.01 -2.42
CA ALA A 273 -22.94 -0.95 -3.48
C ALA A 273 -24.20 -0.52 -4.26
N ALA A 274 -25.25 -0.06 -3.56
CA ALA A 274 -26.49 0.42 -4.16
C ALA A 274 -26.31 1.66 -5.07
N GLY A 275 -25.24 2.43 -4.87
CA GLY A 275 -24.85 3.51 -5.77
C GLY A 275 -24.28 3.04 -7.11
N HIS A 276 -23.79 1.79 -7.18
CA HIS A 276 -23.14 1.24 -8.37
C HIS A 276 -23.98 0.17 -9.10
N GLY A 277 -24.96 -0.43 -8.43
CA GLY A 277 -25.71 -1.57 -8.97
C GLY A 277 -27.18 -1.59 -8.58
N PRO A 278 -27.99 -2.40 -9.27
CA PRO A 278 -29.41 -2.52 -8.98
C PRO A 278 -29.64 -3.15 -7.60
N VAL A 279 -30.52 -2.52 -6.83
CA VAL A 279 -31.02 -3.08 -5.57
C VAL A 279 -32.17 -4.03 -5.87
N VAL A 280 -32.04 -5.29 -5.46
CA VAL A 280 -33.08 -6.32 -5.66
C VAL A 280 -33.54 -6.89 -4.33
N SER A 281 -34.80 -7.30 -4.25
CA SER A 281 -35.29 -8.12 -3.14
C SER A 281 -34.67 -9.51 -3.26
N GLY A 282 -33.87 -9.90 -2.27
CA GLY A 282 -33.07 -11.13 -2.31
C GLY A 282 -33.90 -12.37 -2.04
N SER A 283 -34.14 -13.19 -3.07
CA SER A 283 -34.53 -14.59 -2.87
C SER A 283 -33.32 -15.43 -2.46
N ALA A 284 -33.57 -16.54 -1.75
CA ALA A 284 -32.51 -17.49 -1.38
C ALA A 284 -31.71 -18.00 -2.60
N ALA A 285 -32.38 -18.16 -3.76
CA ALA A 285 -31.73 -18.59 -5.00
C ALA A 285 -30.75 -17.55 -5.55
N GLN A 286 -31.08 -16.26 -5.48
CA GLN A 286 -30.20 -15.18 -5.93
C GLN A 286 -28.96 -15.04 -5.04
N VAL A 287 -29.15 -15.11 -3.72
CA VAL A 287 -28.03 -15.13 -2.77
C VAL A 287 -27.11 -16.32 -3.03
N THR A 288 -27.69 -17.50 -3.27
CA THR A 288 -26.93 -18.73 -3.59
C THR A 288 -26.11 -18.58 -4.87
N ALA A 289 -26.70 -18.02 -5.93
CA ALA A 289 -26.01 -17.80 -7.20
C ALA A 289 -24.85 -16.79 -7.07
N ALA A 290 -25.06 -15.70 -6.32
CA ALA A 290 -24.03 -14.72 -6.03
C ALA A 290 -22.83 -15.34 -5.27
N LEU A 291 -23.13 -16.11 -4.22
CA LEU A 291 -22.10 -16.81 -3.44
C LEU A 291 -21.34 -17.85 -4.26
N ALA A 292 -22.00 -18.55 -5.18
CA ALA A 292 -21.33 -19.48 -6.08
C ALA A 292 -20.31 -18.76 -6.98
N ARG A 293 -20.64 -17.57 -7.48
CA ARG A 293 -19.72 -16.76 -8.29
C ARG A 293 -18.52 -16.28 -7.48
N LEU A 294 -18.74 -15.82 -6.25
CA LEU A 294 -17.66 -15.45 -5.33
C LEU A 294 -16.75 -16.64 -5.02
N ARG A 295 -17.31 -17.82 -4.74
CA ARG A 295 -16.52 -19.06 -4.52
C ARG A 295 -15.65 -19.42 -5.72
N ASN A 296 -16.17 -19.26 -6.94
CA ASN A 296 -15.40 -19.57 -8.14
C ASN A 296 -14.16 -18.66 -8.27
N LEU A 297 -14.28 -17.36 -7.97
CA LEU A 297 -13.14 -16.44 -7.96
C LEU A 297 -12.10 -16.84 -6.91
N VAL A 298 -12.54 -17.08 -5.68
CA VAL A 298 -11.71 -17.52 -4.55
C VAL A 298 -10.99 -18.84 -4.86
N THR A 299 -11.63 -19.74 -5.60
CA THR A 299 -11.05 -21.04 -5.96
C THR A 299 -10.10 -20.96 -7.16
N ALA A 300 -10.33 -20.02 -8.07
CA ALA A 300 -9.52 -19.84 -9.27
C ALA A 300 -8.19 -19.13 -8.97
N ASP A 301 -8.14 -18.31 -7.93
CA ASP A 301 -6.99 -17.47 -7.60
C ASP A 301 -6.56 -17.61 -6.14
N SER A 302 -5.43 -18.27 -5.89
CA SER A 302 -4.85 -18.37 -4.54
C SER A 302 -4.38 -17.04 -3.96
N HIS A 303 -4.30 -16.00 -4.80
CA HIS A 303 -3.90 -14.64 -4.44
C HIS A 303 -5.09 -13.66 -4.42
N ALA A 304 -6.32 -14.19 -4.48
CA ALA A 304 -7.50 -13.35 -4.28
C ALA A 304 -7.48 -12.71 -2.87
N VAL A 305 -7.79 -11.42 -2.83
CA VAL A 305 -8.11 -10.71 -1.60
C VAL A 305 -9.59 -10.83 -1.34
N VAL A 306 -9.96 -11.35 -0.17
CA VAL A 306 -11.34 -11.44 0.28
C VAL A 306 -11.52 -10.53 1.48
N VAL A 307 -12.35 -9.48 1.36
CA VAL A 307 -12.72 -8.62 2.49
C VAL A 307 -14.19 -8.88 2.83
N MET A 308 -14.49 -9.26 4.07
CA MET A 308 -15.86 -9.58 4.46
C MET A 308 -16.27 -9.09 5.85
N SER A 309 -17.54 -8.74 5.98
CA SER A 309 -18.24 -8.43 7.22
C SER A 309 -19.53 -9.26 7.27
N ALA A 310 -19.71 -10.08 8.30
CA ALA A 310 -20.90 -10.91 8.46
C ALA A 310 -21.55 -10.66 9.81
N ALA A 311 -22.78 -10.13 9.82
CA ALA A 311 -23.56 -9.97 11.05
C ALA A 311 -23.88 -11.32 11.71
N GLU A 312 -24.10 -11.34 13.04
CA GLU A 312 -24.50 -12.53 13.81
C GLU A 312 -25.80 -13.20 13.28
N THR A 313 -26.67 -12.41 12.64
CA THR A 313 -27.90 -12.86 11.97
C THR A 313 -27.78 -12.91 10.44
N GLY A 314 -26.55 -12.79 9.91
CA GLY A 314 -26.22 -12.70 8.50
C GLY A 314 -26.50 -13.98 7.71
N VAL A 315 -26.14 -13.97 6.43
CA VAL A 315 -26.36 -15.10 5.52
C VAL A 315 -25.52 -16.30 5.97
N PRO A 316 -26.10 -17.42 6.46
CA PRO A 316 -25.33 -18.55 6.99
C PRO A 316 -24.36 -19.18 5.97
N ALA A 317 -24.63 -18.99 4.69
CA ALA A 317 -23.78 -19.45 3.60
C ALA A 317 -22.47 -18.64 3.42
N LEU A 318 -22.36 -17.45 4.01
CA LEU A 318 -21.10 -16.68 4.07
C LEU A 318 -20.05 -17.40 4.92
N THR A 319 -20.45 -18.11 5.98
CA THR A 319 -19.54 -18.94 6.78
C THR A 319 -18.89 -20.04 5.94
N GLY A 320 -19.63 -20.61 4.97
CA GLY A 320 -19.08 -21.59 4.05
C GLY A 320 -18.09 -20.98 3.05
N LEU A 321 -18.38 -19.77 2.53
CA LEU A 321 -17.44 -19.03 1.69
C LEU A 321 -16.16 -18.67 2.45
N LEU A 322 -16.27 -18.29 3.72
CA LEU A 322 -15.12 -18.04 4.59
C LEU A 322 -14.26 -19.30 4.74
N ALA A 323 -14.86 -20.46 5.04
CA ALA A 323 -14.11 -21.70 5.13
C ALA A 323 -13.36 -22.05 3.82
N ASP A 324 -14.01 -21.87 2.67
CA ASP A 324 -13.39 -22.08 1.36
C ASP A 324 -12.24 -21.10 1.10
N ALA A 325 -12.43 -19.82 1.43
CA ALA A 325 -11.42 -18.78 1.27
C ALA A 325 -10.22 -19.02 2.17
N THR A 326 -10.47 -19.31 3.46
CA THR A 326 -9.44 -19.58 4.46
C THR A 326 -8.57 -20.79 4.09
N ALA A 327 -9.15 -21.78 3.39
CA ALA A 327 -8.45 -22.98 2.99
C ALA A 327 -7.62 -22.83 1.69
N ARG A 328 -7.88 -21.81 0.86
CA ARG A 328 -7.41 -21.76 -0.53
C ARG A 328 -6.71 -20.46 -0.92
N THR A 329 -7.00 -19.38 -0.21
CA THR A 329 -6.43 -18.06 -0.50
C THR A 329 -5.46 -17.68 0.61
N ARG A 330 -4.37 -17.01 0.22
CA ARG A 330 -3.36 -16.54 1.18
C ARG A 330 -3.78 -15.28 1.93
N SER A 331 -4.91 -14.67 1.58
CA SER A 331 -5.33 -13.40 2.18
C SER A 331 -6.84 -13.26 2.22
N VAL A 332 -7.39 -13.81 3.29
CA VAL A 332 -8.73 -13.50 3.74
C VAL A 332 -8.62 -12.42 4.81
N ILE A 333 -9.47 -11.40 4.73
CA ILE A 333 -9.61 -10.33 5.70
C ILE A 333 -11.07 -10.38 6.16
N VAL A 334 -11.26 -10.96 7.34
CA VAL A 334 -12.57 -10.99 8.01
C VAL A 334 -12.62 -9.83 8.99
N LEU A 335 -13.72 -9.10 9.01
CA LEU A 335 -14.00 -8.05 9.98
C LEU A 335 -14.76 -8.64 11.18
N ASP A 336 -14.16 -8.62 12.37
CA ASP A 336 -14.80 -9.09 13.61
C ASP A 336 -15.81 -8.06 14.20
N ASP A 337 -15.85 -6.83 13.67
CA ASP A 337 -16.89 -5.82 13.94
C ASP A 337 -17.89 -5.75 12.78
N PRO A 338 -18.95 -6.58 12.78
CA PRO A 338 -19.90 -6.62 11.69
C PRO A 338 -20.63 -5.29 11.52
N VAL A 339 -20.90 -4.90 10.28
CA VAL A 339 -21.79 -3.76 10.01
C VAL A 339 -23.17 -4.09 10.58
N PRO A 340 -23.70 -3.31 11.54
CA PRO A 340 -24.99 -3.64 12.15
C PRO A 340 -26.10 -3.71 11.09
N GLY A 341 -26.75 -4.86 10.99
CA GLY A 341 -27.86 -5.07 10.06
C GLY A 341 -27.46 -5.31 8.60
N GLU A 342 -26.16 -5.46 8.29
CA GLU A 342 -25.68 -5.78 6.94
C GLU A 342 -24.71 -6.96 6.93
N SER A 343 -24.60 -7.60 5.77
CA SER A 343 -23.51 -8.53 5.48
C SER A 343 -22.94 -8.19 4.11
N ALA A 344 -21.62 -8.12 4.02
CA ALA A 344 -20.93 -7.70 2.82
C ALA A 344 -19.67 -8.54 2.60
N VAL A 345 -19.40 -8.89 1.35
CA VAL A 345 -18.16 -9.53 0.94
C VAL A 345 -17.72 -8.94 -0.39
N ALA A 346 -16.44 -8.62 -0.49
CA ALA A 346 -15.76 -8.20 -1.72
C ALA A 346 -14.60 -9.17 -1.98
N VAL A 347 -14.49 -9.62 -3.22
CA VAL A 347 -13.42 -10.50 -3.70
C VAL A 347 -12.75 -9.82 -4.89
N ILE A 348 -11.43 -9.67 -4.82
CA ILE A 348 -10.59 -9.14 -5.89
C ILE A 348 -9.54 -10.21 -6.23
N ALA A 349 -9.64 -10.78 -7.42
CA ALA A 349 -8.74 -11.78 -7.97
C ALA A 349 -8.02 -11.17 -9.19
N PRO A 350 -6.76 -10.70 -9.06
CA PRO A 350 -6.07 -9.90 -10.08
C PRO A 350 -6.15 -10.45 -11.51
N ALA A 351 -6.07 -11.77 -11.67
CA ALA A 351 -6.09 -12.43 -12.98
C ALA A 351 -7.47 -12.97 -13.40
N TYR A 352 -8.46 -13.03 -12.50
CA TYR A 352 -9.72 -13.75 -12.71
C TYR A 352 -10.98 -12.88 -12.57
N GLY A 353 -10.84 -11.66 -12.05
CA GLY A 353 -11.90 -10.67 -11.94
C GLY A 353 -12.25 -10.31 -10.50
N SER A 354 -13.42 -9.72 -10.32
CA SER A 354 -13.82 -9.19 -9.02
C SER A 354 -15.32 -9.32 -8.83
N ALA A 355 -15.78 -9.52 -7.61
CA ALA A 355 -17.20 -9.46 -7.29
C ALA A 355 -17.45 -9.02 -5.86
N ALA A 356 -18.60 -8.39 -5.61
CA ALA A 356 -19.08 -8.07 -4.28
C ALA A 356 -20.55 -8.44 -4.11
N LEU A 357 -20.92 -8.85 -2.91
CA LEU A 357 -22.28 -9.09 -2.48
C LEU A 357 -22.53 -8.33 -1.18
N CYS A 358 -23.50 -7.42 -1.19
CA CYS A 358 -23.97 -6.71 0.00
C CYS A 358 -25.44 -7.05 0.25
N VAL A 359 -25.80 -7.33 1.50
CA VAL A 359 -27.14 -7.73 1.93
C VAL A 359 -27.56 -6.89 3.13
N GLU A 360 -28.75 -6.29 3.08
CA GLU A 360 -29.37 -5.56 4.19
C GLU A 360 -30.38 -6.47 4.89
N SER A 361 -30.07 -6.90 6.12
CA SER A 361 -30.78 -7.96 6.84
C SER A 361 -32.23 -7.61 7.16
N ALA A 362 -32.53 -6.34 7.46
CA ALA A 362 -33.87 -5.92 7.87
C ALA A 362 -34.90 -5.94 6.73
N SER A 363 -34.46 -5.64 5.51
CA SER A 363 -35.34 -5.55 4.33
C SER A 363 -35.22 -6.78 3.40
N GLY A 364 -34.18 -7.59 3.58
CA GLY A 364 -33.83 -8.68 2.66
C GLY A 364 -33.38 -8.19 1.29
N ARG A 365 -33.02 -6.91 1.14
CA ARG A 365 -32.47 -6.38 -0.12
C ARG A 365 -31.02 -6.79 -0.28
N LEU A 366 -30.60 -7.02 -1.52
CA LEU A 366 -29.21 -7.29 -1.86
C LEU A 366 -28.76 -6.50 -3.09
N VAL A 367 -27.46 -6.31 -3.19
CA VAL A 367 -26.75 -5.79 -4.36
C VAL A 367 -25.60 -6.73 -4.69
N PHE A 368 -25.48 -7.09 -5.97
CA PHE A 368 -24.35 -7.85 -6.48
C PHE A 368 -23.61 -7.03 -7.53
N LEU A 369 -22.29 -6.98 -7.42
CA LEU A 369 -21.41 -6.23 -8.30
C LEU A 369 -20.35 -7.16 -8.87
N ASP A 370 -19.96 -6.96 -10.13
CA ASP A 370 -18.92 -7.74 -10.79
C ASP A 370 -17.94 -6.90 -11.62
N HIS A 371 -17.90 -5.58 -11.35
CA HIS A 371 -16.96 -4.67 -11.97
C HIS A 371 -16.00 -4.07 -10.94
N LEU A 372 -14.71 -4.08 -11.29
CA LEU A 372 -13.63 -3.81 -10.35
C LEU A 372 -13.75 -2.50 -9.57
N PRO A 373 -14.08 -1.34 -10.19
CA PRO A 373 -14.17 -0.09 -9.45
C PRO A 373 -15.16 -0.13 -8.27
N ALA A 374 -16.38 -0.65 -8.48
CA ALA A 374 -17.35 -0.69 -7.38
C ALA A 374 -17.05 -1.78 -6.36
N VAL A 375 -16.47 -2.91 -6.78
CA VAL A 375 -16.01 -3.94 -5.86
C VAL A 375 -14.90 -3.38 -4.96
N ALA A 376 -13.98 -2.60 -5.53
CA ALA A 376 -12.93 -1.91 -4.78
C ALA A 376 -13.48 -0.85 -3.83
N ASP A 377 -14.50 -0.09 -4.22
CA ASP A 377 -15.18 0.87 -3.34
C ASP A 377 -15.82 0.16 -2.13
N VAL A 378 -16.50 -0.97 -2.35
CA VAL A 378 -17.02 -1.80 -1.25
C VAL A 378 -15.89 -2.33 -0.35
N ALA A 379 -14.81 -2.84 -0.94
CA ALA A 379 -13.65 -3.31 -0.18
C ALA A 379 -13.03 -2.18 0.67
N ARG A 380 -12.90 -0.98 0.12
CA ARG A 380 -12.36 0.19 0.81
C ARG A 380 -13.22 0.61 2.01
N VAL A 381 -14.55 0.63 1.84
CA VAL A 381 -15.50 0.90 2.94
C VAL A 381 -15.37 -0.14 4.05
N LEU A 382 -15.24 -1.41 3.69
CA LEU A 382 -15.03 -2.50 4.66
C LEU A 382 -13.71 -2.31 5.41
N LEU A 383 -12.60 -2.09 4.69
CA LEU A 383 -11.28 -1.90 5.28
C LEU A 383 -11.19 -0.64 6.16
N ASN A 384 -11.88 0.44 5.81
CA ASN A 384 -11.98 1.64 6.65
C ASN A 384 -12.62 1.38 8.02
N ARG A 385 -13.34 0.28 8.20
CA ARG A 385 -13.89 -0.07 9.52
C ARG A 385 -12.84 -0.68 10.45
N LEU A 386 -11.75 -1.19 9.90
CA LEU A 386 -10.55 -1.59 10.64
C LEU A 386 -9.74 -0.32 10.97
N GLY A 387 -10.24 0.47 11.92
CA GLY A 387 -9.50 1.62 12.44
C GLY A 387 -8.21 1.22 13.16
N PRO A 388 -7.36 2.21 13.52
CA PRO A 388 -6.13 1.97 14.29
C PRO A 388 -6.42 1.22 15.59
N GLY A 389 -5.62 0.19 15.90
CA GLY A 389 -5.76 -0.60 17.13
C GLY A 389 -6.80 -1.73 17.10
N ARG A 390 -7.39 -2.05 15.94
CA ARG A 390 -8.31 -3.19 15.73
C ARG A 390 -7.69 -4.36 14.94
N LEU A 391 -6.36 -4.46 14.94
CA LEU A 391 -5.63 -5.51 14.23
C LEU A 391 -5.85 -6.93 14.77
N ALA A 392 -6.24 -7.06 16.05
CA ALA A 392 -6.64 -8.34 16.62
C ALA A 392 -7.88 -8.94 15.93
N ASP A 393 -8.60 -8.13 15.15
CA ASP A 393 -9.86 -8.49 14.50
C ASP A 393 -9.66 -8.97 13.04
N VAL A 394 -8.41 -9.18 12.59
CA VAL A 394 -8.07 -9.63 11.23
C VAL A 394 -7.54 -11.07 11.25
N VAL A 395 -8.31 -12.00 10.69
CA VAL A 395 -7.84 -13.38 10.45
C VAL A 395 -7.24 -13.49 9.06
N ILE A 396 -5.92 -13.31 8.94
CA ILE A 396 -5.18 -13.57 7.69
C ILE A 396 -4.81 -15.05 7.66
N SER A 397 -5.52 -15.84 6.87
CA SER A 397 -5.11 -17.22 6.60
C SER A 397 -4.04 -17.23 5.50
N GLY A 398 -2.77 -17.39 5.86
CA GLY A 398 -1.70 -17.50 4.86
C GLY A 398 -0.32 -17.01 5.28
N ALA A 399 -0.20 -16.30 6.41
CA ALA A 399 1.08 -16.04 7.06
C ALA A 399 1.58 -17.35 7.68
N SER A 400 2.11 -18.26 6.86
CA SER A 400 2.98 -19.30 7.36
C SER A 400 4.21 -18.60 7.94
N ASP A 401 4.42 -18.77 9.25
CA ASP A 401 5.72 -18.61 9.88
C ASP A 401 6.78 -19.34 9.04
N THR A 402 7.48 -18.59 8.19
CA THR A 402 8.75 -19.03 7.62
C THR A 402 9.80 -18.06 8.11
N GLY A 403 10.29 -18.39 9.32
CA GLY A 403 11.70 -18.40 9.75
C GLY A 403 12.60 -17.25 9.37
#